data_AF-B6WS11-F1
#
_entry.id   AF-B6WS11-F1
#
_cell.length_a   1.000
_cell.length_b   1.000
_cell.length_c   1.000
_cell.angle_alpha   90.00
_cell.angle_beta   90.00
_cell.angle_gamma   90.00
#
_symmetry.space_group_name_H-M   'P 1'
#
loop_
_entity.id
_entity.type
_entity.pdbx_description
1 polymer ?
#
loop_
_entity_poly.entity_id
_entity_poly.type
_entity_poly.pdbx_seq_one_letter_code
_entity_poly.pdbx_strand_id
1 'polypeptide(L)'
;MTRGEIIRHNGWQTIVSLDQTLHCLGGLLSSLLLACIRAPALPAVWADETLSSHCWRWHLYGIRSWPCRLVDTLFWWQKAHCRSAYESERDGRQLPPELRSL
;
A
#
# COMPACT_ATOMS: atom_id res chain seq x y z
N MET A 1 -19.92 -16.03 -6.84
CA MET A 1 -18.89 -16.46 -5.87
C MET A 1 -19.49 -17.50 -4.93
N THR A 2 -18.78 -18.60 -4.69
CA THR A 2 -19.11 -19.61 -3.67
C THR A 2 -18.80 -19.07 -2.26
N ARG A 3 -19.32 -19.71 -1.20
CA ARG A 3 -19.03 -19.33 0.20
C ARG A 3 -17.53 -19.29 0.49
N GLY A 4 -16.78 -20.26 -0.02
CA GLY A 4 -15.32 -20.31 0.15
C GLY A 4 -14.60 -19.15 -0.54
N GLU A 5 -15.06 -18.76 -1.74
CA GLU A 5 -14.52 -17.60 -2.46
C GLU A 5 -14.80 -16.29 -1.73
N ILE A 6 -15.96 -16.14 -1.10
CA ILE A 6 -16.33 -14.96 -0.30
C ILE A 6 -15.43 -14.86 0.94
N ILE A 7 -15.26 -15.95 1.69
CA ILE A 7 -14.40 -15.94 2.89
C ILE A 7 -12.97 -15.59 2.51
N ARG A 8 -12.44 -16.18 1.43
CA ARG A 8 -11.09 -15.86 0.93
C ARG A 8 -10.97 -14.39 0.51
N HIS A 9 -11.97 -13.86 -0.20
CA HIS A 9 -12.01 -12.46 -0.61
C HIS A 9 -11.98 -11.53 0.61
N ASN A 10 -12.85 -11.77 1.60
CA ASN A 10 -12.93 -10.93 2.79
C ASN A 10 -11.64 -11.00 3.61
N GLY A 11 -11.05 -12.20 3.76
CA GLY A 11 -9.75 -12.35 4.43
C GLY A 11 -8.64 -11.57 3.73
N TRP A 12 -8.65 -11.54 2.39
CA TRP A 12 -7.73 -10.71 1.62
C TRP A 12 -7.95 -9.21 1.84
N GLN A 13 -9.21 -8.76 1.81
CA GLN A 13 -9.56 -7.36 2.09
C GLN A 13 -9.14 -6.94 3.51
N THR A 14 -9.20 -7.84 4.49
CA THR A 14 -8.67 -7.57 5.83
C THR A 14 -7.17 -7.27 5.79
N ILE A 15 -6.37 -8.05 5.07
CA ILE A 15 -4.92 -7.81 4.93
C ILE A 15 -4.66 -6.45 4.27
N VAL A 16 -5.38 -6.14 3.18
CA VAL A 16 -5.26 -4.84 2.48
C VAL A 16 -5.60 -3.68 3.43
N SER A 17 -6.69 -3.81 4.20
CA SER A 17 -7.12 -2.77 5.14
C SER A 17 -6.12 -2.52 6.27
N LEU A 18 -5.43 -3.56 6.76
CA LEU A 18 -4.34 -3.43 7.73
C LEU A 18 -3.16 -2.65 7.13
N ASP A 19 -2.78 -2.95 5.88
CA ASP A 19 -1.69 -2.26 5.20
C ASP A 19 -2.00 -0.77 4.94
N GLN A 20 -3.23 -0.46 4.55
CA GLN A 20 -3.72 0.92 4.42
C GLN A 20 -3.78 1.63 5.78
N THR A 21 -4.19 0.95 6.85
CA THR A 21 -4.22 1.54 8.19
C THR A 21 -2.81 1.94 8.64
N LEU A 22 -1.82 1.07 8.44
CA LEU A 22 -0.43 1.36 8.76
C LEU A 22 0.10 2.55 7.95
N HIS A 23 -0.19 2.60 6.64
CA HIS A 23 0.23 3.72 5.79
C HIS A 23 -0.47 5.03 6.18
N CYS A 24 -1.77 4.99 6.42
CA CYS A 24 -2.56 6.16 6.80
C CYS A 24 -2.09 6.76 8.12
N LEU A 25 -1.87 5.94 9.17
CA LEU A 25 -1.34 6.41 10.45
C LEU A 25 0.08 6.99 10.32
N GLY A 26 0.96 6.32 9.57
CA GLY A 26 2.30 6.82 9.30
C GLY A 26 2.29 8.11 8.46
N GLY A 27 1.36 8.22 7.52
CA GLY A 27 1.14 9.37 6.66
C GLY A 27 0.60 10.57 7.43
N LEU A 28 -0.33 10.35 8.37
CA LEU A 28 -0.82 11.38 9.29
C LEU A 28 0.32 11.94 10.13
N LEU A 29 1.10 11.07 10.78
CA LEU A 29 2.26 11.48 11.57
C LEU A 29 3.26 12.26 10.71
N SER A 30 3.58 11.75 9.51
CA SER A 30 4.49 12.41 8.57
C SER A 30 3.97 13.79 8.16
N SER A 31 2.68 13.91 7.87
CA SER A 31 2.05 15.18 7.48
C SER A 31 2.11 16.21 8.61
N LEU A 32 1.84 15.80 9.85
CA LEU A 32 1.94 16.66 11.03
C LEU A 32 3.39 17.12 11.28
N LEU A 33 4.36 16.23 11.13
CA LEU A 33 5.78 16.56 11.27
C LEU A 33 6.25 17.51 10.15
N LEU A 34 5.88 17.24 8.89
CA LEU A 34 6.24 18.07 7.76
C LEU A 34 5.62 19.47 7.84
N ALA A 35 4.42 19.61 8.43
CA ALA A 35 3.80 20.91 8.69
C ALA A 35 4.62 21.81 9.64
N CYS A 36 5.46 21.21 10.50
CA CYS A 36 6.34 21.93 11.39
C CYS A 36 7.69 22.33 10.73
N ILE A 37 7.99 21.82 9.53
CA ILE A 37 9.27 22.04 8.84
C ILE A 37 9.13 23.19 7.84
N ARG A 38 9.99 24.22 7.98
CA ARG A 38 10.10 25.32 7.01
C ARG A 38 11.12 25.00 5.93
N ALA A 39 10.74 24.17 4.97
CA ALA A 39 11.53 23.87 3.78
C ALA A 39 10.83 24.37 2.50
N PRO A 40 11.58 24.80 1.46
CA PRO A 40 10.99 25.25 0.19
C PRO A 40 10.33 24.13 -0.62
N ALA A 41 10.63 22.87 -0.31
CA ALA A 41 10.02 21.70 -0.91
C ALA A 41 9.78 20.62 0.15
N LEU A 42 8.57 20.04 0.14
CA LEU A 42 8.18 18.92 0.99
C LEU A 42 7.64 17.78 0.11
N PRO A 43 7.85 16.51 0.50
CA PRO A 43 7.25 15.39 -0.21
C PRO A 43 5.73 15.37 -0.01
N ALA A 44 5.00 14.91 -1.02
CA ALA A 44 3.57 14.64 -0.91
C ALA A 44 3.32 13.27 -0.23
N VAL A 45 2.31 13.22 0.63
CA VAL A 45 1.85 12.01 1.32
C VAL A 45 0.46 11.66 0.79
N TRP A 46 0.22 10.39 0.46
CA TRP A 46 -1.04 9.92 -0.14
C TRP A 46 -1.75 8.99 0.85
N ALA A 47 -2.96 9.34 1.28
CA ALA A 47 -3.65 8.62 2.35
C ALA A 47 -4.15 7.22 1.95
N ASP A 48 -4.61 7.06 0.70
CA ASP A 48 -5.24 5.81 0.22
C ASP A 48 -4.23 4.78 -0.33
N GLU A 49 -2.95 5.11 -0.33
CA GLU A 49 -1.88 4.21 -0.75
C GLU A 49 -1.59 3.16 0.34
N THR A 50 -1.36 1.92 -0.05
CA THR A 50 -0.91 0.86 0.84
C THR A 50 0.59 1.00 1.11
N LEU A 51 1.04 0.63 2.30
CA LEU A 51 2.46 0.66 2.66
C LEU A 51 3.29 -0.21 1.69
N SER A 52 2.76 -1.35 1.27
CA SER A 52 3.40 -2.27 0.34
C SER A 52 3.54 -1.68 -1.06
N SER A 53 2.52 -0.99 -1.57
CA SER A 53 2.56 -0.27 -2.86
C SER A 53 3.59 0.88 -2.82
N HIS A 54 3.59 1.65 -1.73
CA HIS A 54 4.57 2.70 -1.49
C HIS A 54 6.01 2.17 -1.48
N CYS A 55 6.25 1.07 -0.77
CA CYS A 55 7.56 0.41 -0.71
C CYS A 55 8.04 -0.02 -2.09
N TRP A 56 7.15 -0.58 -2.92
CA TRP A 56 7.47 -0.95 -4.29
C TRP A 56 7.81 0.27 -5.15
N ARG A 57 7.06 1.37 -5.06
CA ARG A 57 7.37 2.60 -5.79
C ARG A 57 8.73 3.17 -5.41
N TRP A 58 9.08 3.15 -4.12
CA TRP A 58 10.42 3.56 -3.67
C TRP A 58 11.53 2.68 -4.25
N HIS A 59 11.27 1.37 -4.35
CA HIS A 59 12.19 0.46 -5.02
C HIS A 59 12.31 0.77 -6.52
N LEU A 60 11.18 0.96 -7.21
CA LEU A 60 11.11 1.26 -8.65
C LEU A 60 11.82 2.56 -9.02
N TYR A 61 11.64 3.62 -8.22
CA TYR A 61 12.28 4.92 -8.44
C TYR A 61 13.70 5.01 -7.88
N GLY A 62 14.26 3.91 -7.35
CA GLY A 62 15.62 3.88 -6.80
C GLY A 62 15.81 4.73 -5.54
N ILE A 63 14.73 5.12 -4.85
CA ILE A 63 14.79 5.93 -3.63
C ILE A 63 15.35 5.09 -2.49
N ARG A 64 14.71 3.96 -2.16
CA ARG A 64 15.13 3.01 -1.12
C ARG A 64 14.57 1.62 -1.43
N SER A 65 15.46 0.63 -1.51
CA SER A 65 15.06 -0.78 -1.77
C SER A 65 14.88 -1.63 -0.51
N TRP A 66 15.43 -1.21 0.64
CA TRP A 66 15.36 -2.00 1.86
C TRP A 66 13.94 -2.15 2.45
N PRO A 67 13.04 -1.14 2.42
CA PRO A 67 11.68 -1.31 2.97
C PRO A 67 10.88 -2.33 2.17
N CYS A 68 10.97 -2.29 0.84
CA CYS A 68 10.36 -3.29 -0.04
C CYS A 68 10.84 -4.70 0.31
N ARG A 69 12.15 -4.91 0.46
CA ARG A 69 12.72 -6.22 0.83
C ARG A 69 12.28 -6.68 2.22
N LEU A 70 12.20 -5.77 3.19
CA LEU A 70 11.72 -6.08 4.53
C LEU A 70 10.27 -6.55 4.50
N VAL A 71 9.39 -5.79 3.85
CA VAL A 71 7.96 -6.12 3.75
C VAL A 71 7.77 -7.43 2.97
N ASP A 72 8.43 -7.63 1.83
CA ASP A 72 8.39 -8.90 1.09
C ASP A 72 8.88 -10.10 1.94
N THR A 73 9.84 -9.88 2.85
CA THR A 73 10.32 -10.93 3.77
C THR A 73 9.30 -11.22 4.88
N LEU A 74 8.64 -10.19 5.42
CA LEU A 74 7.57 -10.37 6.40
C LEU A 74 6.41 -11.17 5.79
N PHE A 75 6.10 -10.93 4.52
CA PHE A 75 5.09 -11.63 3.73
C PHE A 75 5.68 -12.73 2.84
N TRP A 76 6.66 -13.49 3.33
CA TRP A 76 7.39 -14.51 2.56
C TRP A 76 6.52 -15.57 1.86
N TRP A 77 5.29 -15.80 2.32
CA TRP A 77 4.33 -16.71 1.68
C TRP A 77 3.65 -16.11 0.44
N GLN A 78 3.83 -14.82 0.18
CA GLN A 78 3.35 -14.12 -1.01
C GLN A 78 4.54 -13.73 -1.88
N LYS A 79 4.63 -14.31 -3.08
CA LYS A 79 5.72 -13.96 -4.00
C LYS A 79 5.56 -12.53 -4.50
N ALA A 80 6.61 -11.72 -4.33
CA ALA A 80 6.64 -10.31 -4.75
C ALA A 80 5.41 -9.53 -4.23
N HIS A 81 5.21 -9.58 -2.91
CA HIS A 81 4.07 -9.00 -2.22
C HIS A 81 3.92 -7.51 -2.54
N CYS A 82 4.99 -6.72 -2.39
CA CYS A 82 4.95 -5.28 -2.63
C CYS A 82 4.61 -4.95 -4.10
N ARG A 83 5.18 -5.69 -5.05
CA ARG A 83 4.86 -5.51 -6.48
C ARG A 83 3.39 -5.83 -6.77
N SER A 84 2.89 -6.92 -6.22
CA SER A 84 1.50 -7.36 -6.40
C SER A 84 0.51 -6.35 -5.80
N ALA A 85 0.86 -5.74 -4.67
CA ALA A 85 0.08 -4.65 -4.06
C ALA A 85 0.02 -3.43 -4.99
N TYR A 86 1.17 -2.98 -5.51
CA TYR A 86 1.24 -1.86 -6.45
C TYR A 86 0.42 -2.10 -7.73
N GLU A 87 0.54 -3.29 -8.35
CA GLU A 87 -0.25 -3.63 -9.53
C GLU A 87 -1.75 -3.70 -9.20
N SER A 88 -2.11 -4.16 -8.01
CA SER A 88 -3.52 -4.21 -7.58
C SER A 88 -4.13 -2.84 -7.39
N GLU A 89 -3.39 -1.91 -6.80
CA GLU A 89 -3.83 -0.52 -6.66
C GLU A 89 -4.00 0.17 -8.01
N ARG A 90 -3.01 0.02 -8.89
CA ARG A 90 -3.05 0.59 -10.24
C ARG A 90 -4.25 0.08 -11.02
N ASP A 91 -4.58 -1.20 -10.86
CA ASP A 91 -5.70 -1.85 -11.54
C ASP A 91 -7.03 -1.72 -10.75
N GLY A 92 -7.06 -1.04 -9.59
CA GLY A 92 -8.24 -0.86 -8.74
C GLY A 92 -8.81 -2.15 -8.15
N ARG A 93 -8.03 -3.23 -8.02
CA ARG A 93 -8.54 -4.57 -7.62
C ARG A 93 -9.10 -4.63 -6.20
N GLN A 94 -8.65 -3.75 -5.31
CA GLN A 94 -9.18 -3.61 -3.95
C GLN A 94 -10.59 -3.00 -3.94
N LEU A 95 -10.90 -2.16 -4.93
CA LEU A 95 -12.19 -1.50 -5.04
C LEU A 95 -13.28 -2.47 -5.52
N PRO A 96 -14.55 -2.21 -5.18
CA PRO A 96 -15.65 -2.94 -5.77
C PRO A 96 -15.71 -2.68 -7.29
N PRO A 97 -16.20 -3.64 -8.09
CA PRO A 97 -16.13 -3.58 -9.56
C PRO A 97 -16.70 -2.30 -10.17
N GLU A 98 -17.76 -1.73 -9.60
CA GLU A 98 -18.41 -0.49 -10.03
C GLU A 98 -17.54 0.76 -9.87
N LEU A 99 -16.51 0.71 -9.02
CA LEU A 99 -15.57 1.82 -8.80
C LEU A 99 -14.25 1.63 -9.55
N ARG A 100 -14.06 0.51 -10.26
CA ARG A 100 -12.89 0.30 -11.11
C ARG A 100 -13.11 1.06 -12.42
N SER A 101 -12.25 2.02 -12.72
CA SER A 101 -12.25 2.65 -14.04
C SER A 101 -11.96 1.57 -15.10
N LEU A 102 -12.87 1.43 -16.07
CA LEU A 102 -12.78 0.50 -17.21
C LEU A 102 -11.48 0.65 -18.00
#